data_AF-A0A173XT65-F1
#
_entry.id   AF-A0A173XT65-F1
#
_cell.length_a   1.000
_cell.length_b   1.000
_cell.length_c   1.000
_cell.angle_alpha   90.00
_cell.angle_beta   90.00
_cell.angle_gamma   90.00
#
_symmetry.space_group_name_H-M   'P 1'
#
loop_
_entity.id
_entity.type
_entity.pdbx_description
1 polymer ?
#
loop_
_entity_poly.entity_id
_entity_poly.type
_entity_poly.pdbx_seq_one_letter_code
_entity_poly.pdbx_strand_id
1 'polypeptide(L)'
;MVGKEKWAKEKELCLSDAYIVKDNEPSLELKVKVINIRPEEHHEILEKCQVLKEYSQFMEIVQNYQISGVEEPYKKAIKECIEKGILADYLMRKISKWRTGWT
;
A
#
# COMPACT_ATOMS: atom_id res chain seq x y z
N MET A 1 7.25 2.36 -5.96
CA MET A 1 6.34 2.63 -7.11
C MET A 1 4.98 2.10 -6.74
N VAL A 2 3.95 2.94 -6.78
CA VAL A 2 2.56 2.46 -6.75
C VAL A 2 2.20 2.02 -8.18
N GLY A 3 1.57 0.85 -8.33
CA GLY A 3 1.12 0.38 -9.64
C GLY A 3 0.17 1.39 -10.28
N LYS A 4 0.38 1.74 -11.55
CA LYS A 4 -0.47 2.70 -12.29
C LYS A 4 -1.74 2.08 -12.85
N GLU A 5 -1.82 0.76 -12.84
CA GLU A 5 -2.96 0.02 -13.36
C GLU A 5 -4.17 0.17 -12.43
N LYS A 6 -5.36 0.16 -13.03
CA LYS A 6 -6.62 0.15 -12.29
C LYS A 6 -6.93 -1.28 -11.87
N TRP A 7 -7.08 -1.49 -10.57
CA TRP A 7 -7.42 -2.79 -9.98
C TRP A 7 -8.83 -2.74 -9.44
N ALA A 8 -9.61 -3.81 -9.65
CA ALA A 8 -10.92 -3.96 -9.04
C ALA A 8 -10.82 -4.01 -7.51
N LYS A 9 -11.92 -3.70 -6.82
CA LYS A 9 -12.06 -3.76 -5.35
C LYS A 9 -11.48 -5.05 -4.76
N GLU A 10 -11.75 -6.19 -5.39
CA GLU A 10 -11.15 -7.49 -5.07
C GLU A 10 -10.82 -8.27 -6.36
N LYS A 11 -9.81 -9.14 -6.29
CA LYS A 11 -9.45 -10.07 -7.37
C LYS A 11 -9.00 -11.41 -6.77
N GLU A 12 -9.44 -12.52 -7.35
CA GLU A 12 -8.85 -13.83 -7.05
C GLU A 12 -7.67 -14.08 -8.00
N LEU A 13 -6.55 -14.59 -7.47
CA LEU A 13 -5.44 -15.09 -8.25
C LEU A 13 -5.26 -16.58 -7.96
N CYS A 14 -5.07 -17.37 -9.02
CA CYS A 14 -4.79 -18.79 -8.93
C CYS A 14 -3.29 -19.03 -9.11
N LEU A 15 -2.70 -19.96 -8.36
CA LEU A 15 -1.29 -20.30 -8.51
C LEU A 15 -1.01 -20.90 -9.90
N SER A 16 -1.97 -21.66 -10.44
CA SER A 16 -1.89 -22.23 -11.79
C SER A 16 -1.80 -21.18 -12.91
N ASP A 17 -2.23 -19.94 -12.68
CA ASP A 17 -2.04 -18.84 -13.64
C ASP A 17 -0.55 -18.58 -13.92
N ALA A 18 0.34 -18.90 -12.96
CA ALA A 18 1.79 -18.77 -13.11
C ALA A 18 2.47 -20.00 -13.74
N TYR A 19 1.76 -21.13 -13.90
CA TYR A 19 2.36 -22.34 -14.45
C TYR A 19 2.60 -22.22 -15.96
N ILE A 20 3.74 -22.76 -16.42
CA ILE A 20 4.12 -22.82 -17.84
C ILE A 20 3.16 -23.74 -18.60
N VAL A 21 2.91 -24.93 -18.05
CA VAL A 21 1.94 -25.88 -18.60
C VAL A 21 0.58 -25.57 -18.00
N LYS A 22 -0.40 -25.32 -18.86
CA LYS A 22 -1.78 -25.09 -18.46
C LYS A 22 -2.48 -26.44 -18.35
N ASP A 23 -2.83 -26.78 -17.12
CA ASP A 23 -3.69 -27.91 -16.79
C ASP A 23 -5.00 -27.34 -16.24
N ASN A 24 -6.13 -27.84 -16.75
CA ASN A 24 -7.45 -27.39 -16.31
C ASN A 24 -7.85 -28.03 -14.97
N GLU A 25 -7.20 -29.13 -14.58
CA GLU A 25 -7.49 -29.87 -13.35
C GLU A 25 -6.20 -30.17 -12.55
N PRO A 26 -5.53 -29.14 -12.03
CA PRO A 26 -4.34 -29.35 -11.20
C PRO A 26 -4.71 -30.12 -9.93
N SER A 27 -3.86 -31.05 -9.50
CA SER A 27 -4.11 -31.84 -8.28
C SER A 27 -4.15 -31.01 -6.99
N LEU A 28 -3.59 -29.79 -7.01
CA LEU A 28 -3.71 -28.79 -5.95
C LEU A 28 -3.78 -27.40 -6.59
N GLU A 29 -4.82 -26.64 -6.22
CA GLU A 29 -4.98 -25.24 -6.63
C GLU A 29 -4.94 -24.33 -5.40
N LEU A 30 -4.04 -23.35 -5.41
CA LEU A 30 -3.97 -22.31 -4.38
C LEU A 30 -4.57 -21.03 -4.94
N LYS A 31 -5.65 -20.58 -4.29
CA LYS A 31 -6.34 -19.34 -4.61
C LYS A 31 -6.07 -18.31 -3.53
N VAL A 32 -5.74 -17.08 -3.94
CA VAL A 32 -5.59 -15.94 -3.03
C VAL A 32 -6.53 -14.82 -3.42
N LYS A 33 -7.15 -14.21 -2.41
CA LYS A 33 -7.93 -12.98 -2.58
C LYS A 33 -7.02 -11.77 -2.42
N VAL A 34 -6.85 -11.01 -3.49
CA VAL A 34 -6.18 -9.72 -3.50
C VAL A 34 -7.24 -8.65 -3.25
N ILE A 35 -7.00 -7.83 -2.23
CA ILE A 35 -7.88 -6.72 -1.86
C ILE A 35 -7.22 -5.41 -2.27
N ASN A 36 -7.95 -4.59 -3.03
CA ASN A 36 -7.50 -3.24 -3.33
C ASN A 36 -7.79 -2.34 -2.13
N ILE A 37 -6.72 -1.88 -1.49
CA ILE A 37 -6.81 -1.06 -0.28
C ILE A 37 -6.84 0.43 -0.58
N ARG A 38 -6.84 0.87 -1.85
CA ARG A 38 -6.96 2.29 -2.20
C ARG A 38 -8.23 2.92 -1.59
N PRO A 39 -8.19 4.14 -1.03
CA PRO A 39 -9.34 4.72 -0.32
C PRO A 39 -10.60 4.82 -1.19
N GLU A 40 -10.44 5.11 -2.48
CA GLU A 40 -11.52 5.28 -3.46
C GLU A 40 -12.27 3.98 -3.81
N GLU A 41 -11.71 2.80 -3.48
CA GLU A 41 -12.40 1.52 -3.68
C GLU A 41 -13.33 1.15 -2.51
N HIS A 42 -13.30 1.94 -1.43
CA HIS A 42 -14.20 1.79 -0.28
C HIS A 42 -14.34 0.35 0.22
N HIS A 43 -13.21 -0.35 0.34
CA HIS A 43 -13.19 -1.71 0.86
C HIS A 43 -13.47 -1.72 2.37
N GLU A 44 -14.37 -2.59 2.79
CA GLU A 44 -14.88 -2.69 4.16
C GLU A 44 -13.77 -3.03 5.18
N ILE A 45 -12.66 -3.56 4.70
CA ILE A 45 -11.47 -3.88 5.52
C ILE A 45 -10.83 -2.61 6.11
N LEU A 46 -10.95 -1.46 5.44
CA LEU A 46 -10.40 -0.20 5.92
C LEU A 46 -11.18 0.30 7.14
N GLU A 47 -12.49 0.03 7.21
CA GLU A 47 -13.29 0.35 8.41
C GLU A 47 -13.06 -0.63 9.56
N LYS A 48 -12.55 -1.84 9.27
CA LYS A 48 -12.26 -2.87 10.27
C LYS A 48 -10.82 -2.81 10.81
N CYS A 49 -9.90 -2.18 10.09
CA CYS A 49 -8.48 -2.15 10.43
C CYS A 49 -7.90 -0.74 10.27
N GLN A 50 -7.82 -0.02 11.39
CA GLN A 50 -7.33 1.36 11.43
C GLN A 50 -5.91 1.49 10.86
N VAL A 51 -5.00 0.58 11.20
CA VAL A 51 -3.62 0.61 10.68
C VAL A 51 -3.58 0.47 9.16
N LEU A 52 -4.45 -0.36 8.59
CA LEU A 52 -4.53 -0.54 7.13
C LEU A 52 -5.16 0.68 6.45
N LYS A 53 -6.16 1.30 7.08
CA LYS A 53 -6.74 2.58 6.65
C LYS A 53 -5.69 3.68 6.60
N GLU A 54 -4.94 3.86 7.67
CA GLU A 54 -3.86 4.84 7.73
C GLU A 54 -2.75 4.54 6.74
N TYR A 55 -2.39 3.28 6.54
CA TYR A 55 -1.43 2.89 5.51
C TYR A 55 -1.91 3.25 4.10
N SER A 56 -3.18 3.01 3.80
CA SER A 56 -3.80 3.39 2.54
C SER A 56 -3.73 4.91 2.30
N GLN A 57 -4.09 5.71 3.30
CA GLN A 57 -4.00 7.18 3.25
C GLN A 57 -2.55 7.66 3.10
N PHE A 58 -1.60 7.04 3.81
CA PHE A 58 -0.18 7.34 3.66
C PHE A 58 0.29 7.12 2.21
N MET A 59 -0.11 6.00 1.59
CA MET A 59 0.25 5.69 0.21
C MET A 59 -0.36 6.68 -0.80
N GLU A 60 -1.60 7.12 -0.57
CA GLU A 60 -2.25 8.17 -1.36
C GLU A 60 -1.49 9.50 -1.28
N ILE A 61 -1.14 9.96 -0.07
CA ILE A 61 -0.38 11.20 0.14
C ILE A 61 0.98 11.13 -0.54
N VAL A 62 1.71 10.01 -0.39
CA VAL A 62 2.99 9.79 -1.09
C VAL A 62 2.80 9.91 -2.59
N GLN A 63 1.79 9.25 -3.17
CA GLN A 63 1.52 9.30 -4.60
C GLN A 63 1.22 10.74 -5.07
N ASN A 64 0.43 11.50 -4.31
CA ASN A 64 0.09 12.88 -4.64
C ASN A 64 1.33 13.78 -4.71
N TYR A 65 2.24 13.67 -3.73
CA TYR A 65 3.51 14.43 -3.77
C TYR A 65 4.45 13.97 -4.89
N GLN A 66 4.46 12.68 -5.24
CA GLN A 66 5.23 12.22 -6.40
C GLN A 66 4.70 12.82 -7.71
N ILE A 67 3.38 12.88 -7.88
CA ILE A 67 2.75 13.47 -9.07
C ILE A 67 2.97 14.98 -9.12
N SER A 68 2.99 15.67 -7.96
CA SER A 68 3.20 17.11 -7.90
C SER A 68 4.64 17.55 -8.22
N GLY A 69 5.60 16.61 -8.33
CA GLY A 69 6.98 16.92 -8.72
C GLY A 69 7.78 17.75 -7.71
N VAL A 70 7.40 17.73 -6.42
CA VAL A 70 8.17 18.43 -5.38
C VAL A 70 9.53 17.76 -5.16
N GLU A 71 10.54 18.54 -4.75
CA GLU A 71 11.93 18.09 -4.60
C GLU A 71 12.11 16.90 -3.64
N GLU A 72 11.38 16.88 -2.51
CA GLU A 72 11.46 15.80 -1.50
C GLU A 72 10.06 15.23 -1.19
N PRO A 73 9.44 14.46 -2.13
CA PRO A 73 8.03 14.08 -2.02
C PRO A 73 7.76 13.18 -0.82
N TYR A 74 8.66 12.24 -0.54
CA TYR A 74 8.53 11.34 0.61
C TYR A 74 8.66 12.07 1.95
N LYS A 75 9.59 13.03 2.06
CA LYS A 75 9.81 13.78 3.30
C LYS A 75 8.60 14.66 3.63
N LYS A 76 8.03 15.30 2.61
CA LYS A 76 6.79 16.08 2.75
C LYS A 76 5.61 15.19 3.14
N ALA A 77 5.43 14.05 2.44
CA ALA A 77 4.39 13.09 2.76
C ALA A 77 4.49 12.56 4.20
N ILE A 78 5.69 12.16 4.63
CA ILE A 78 5.94 11.67 5.99
C ILE A 78 5.61 12.74 7.03
N LYS A 79 6.04 13.99 6.82
CA LYS A 79 5.75 15.10 7.73
C LYS A 79 4.25 15.32 7.84
N GLU A 80 3.55 15.41 6.72
CA GLU A 80 2.09 15.59 6.68
C GLU A 80 1.35 14.45 7.37
N CYS A 81 1.77 13.19 7.14
CA CYS A 81 1.13 12.04 7.78
C CYS A 81 1.30 12.07 9.30
N ILE A 82 2.48 12.43 9.80
CA ILE A 82 2.71 12.62 11.23
C ILE A 82 1.81 13.71 11.80
N GLU A 83 1.74 14.87 11.15
CA GLU A 83 0.89 16.00 11.58
C GLU A 83 -0.60 15.63 11.60
N LYS A 84 -1.04 14.77 10.68
CA LYS A 84 -2.43 14.27 10.59
C LYS A 84 -2.72 13.04 11.46
N GLY A 85 -1.74 12.52 12.20
CA GLY A 85 -1.90 11.32 13.02
C GLY A 85 -1.94 10.00 12.22
N ILE A 86 -1.60 10.02 10.93
CA ILE A 86 -1.62 8.86 10.03
C ILE A 86 -0.31 8.08 10.18
N LEU A 87 -0.37 6.86 10.72
CA LEU A 87 0.80 6.03 11.04
C LEU A 87 1.86 6.77 11.88
N ALA A 88 1.46 7.80 12.64
CA ALA A 88 2.37 8.78 13.22
C ALA A 88 3.46 8.11 14.09
N ASP A 89 3.05 7.23 15.00
CA ASP A 89 3.98 6.50 15.88
C ASP A 89 4.98 5.65 15.10
N TYR A 90 4.53 4.96 14.05
CA TYR A 90 5.39 4.14 13.21
C TYR A 90 6.40 5.01 12.44
N LEU A 91 5.93 6.09 11.82
CA LEU A 91 6.75 7.02 11.04
C LEU A 91 7.76 7.75 11.94
N MET A 92 7.36 8.24 13.11
CA MET A 92 8.25 8.89 14.08
C MET A 92 9.38 7.96 14.53
N ARG A 93 9.06 6.70 14.87
CA ARG A 93 10.07 5.69 15.25
C ARG A 93 11.05 5.41 14.11
N LYS A 94 10.58 5.40 12.87
CA LYS A 94 11.47 5.27 11.71
C LYS A 94 12.35 6.51 11.62
N ILE A 95 11.81 7.72 11.56
CA ILE A 95 12.57 8.99 11.43
C ILE A 95 13.65 9.15 12.52
N SER A 96 13.35 8.79 13.77
CA SER A 96 14.35 8.83 14.85
C SER A 96 15.61 8.03 14.53
N LYS A 97 15.48 6.90 13.82
CA LYS A 97 16.63 6.10 13.35
C LYS A 97 17.38 6.75 12.17
N TRP A 98 16.73 7.57 11.36
CA TRP A 98 17.41 8.32 10.27
C TRP A 98 18.29 9.44 10.85
N ARG A 99 17.89 10.04 11.97
CA ARG A 99 18.68 11.08 12.66
C ARG A 99 20.01 10.57 13.24
N THR A 100 20.13 9.28 13.52
CA THR A 100 21.33 8.68 14.13
C THR A 100 22.25 7.98 13.13
N GLY A 101 21.92 8.00 11.83
CA GLY A 101 22.65 7.25 10.78
C GLY A 101 23.37 8.12 9.75
N TRP A 102 23.36 9.45 9.91
CA TRP A 102 24.00 10.42 9.01
C TRP A 102 24.67 11.55 9.84
N THR A 103 25.44 11.15 10.85
CA THR A 103 26.45 11.99 11.51
C THR A 103 27.75 11.24 11.53
#